data_AF-A0AAD7BUM6-F1
#
_entry.id   AF-A0AAD7BUM6-F1
#
_cell.length_a   1.000
_cell.length_b   1.000
_cell.length_c   1.000
_cell.angle_alpha   90.00
_cell.angle_beta   90.00
_cell.angle_gamma   90.00
#
_symmetry.space_group_name_H-M   'P 1'
#
loop_
_entity.id
_entity.type
_entity.pdbx_description
1 polymer ?
#
loop_
_entity_poly.entity_id
_entity_poly.type
_entity_poly.pdbx_seq_one_letter_code
_entity_poly.pdbx_strand_id
1 'polypeptide(L)'
;MEVILHVHTGPTISPSNSSHSATTDDSLSSVSTPPTSPLEEPNSNVTKSYPISVPLPAAPPRLEASTVILIGKESTVWSGLLRGKEVILKAYELNKHAQQSLASEAACYERLSPLGLTPRFLGVYRGQVDSVLLVEHGGKSLTNWSELDDDEKYLSLSLMIYVSDKFHRQAFYTLVRAVHNAGVCHNDITPSNVVRGPQGVRLIDFGESHVGHSCEGTCSELRRLEQVLRTVNV
;
A
#
# COMPACT_ATOMS: atom_id res chain seq x y z
N MET A 1 31.81 16.99 -21.73
CA MET A 1 30.58 16.86 -22.54
C MET A 1 29.43 17.31 -21.66
N GLU A 2 29.03 18.57 -21.80
CA GLU A 2 27.84 19.10 -21.13
C GLU A 2 26.63 18.89 -22.03
N VAL A 3 25.50 18.48 -21.46
CA VAL A 3 24.23 18.35 -22.17
C VAL A 3 23.30 19.44 -21.65
N ILE A 4 23.06 20.44 -22.49
CA ILE A 4 22.14 21.55 -22.21
C ILE A 4 20.72 21.07 -22.48
N LEU A 5 19.84 21.13 -21.48
CA LEU A 5 18.41 20.85 -21.62
C LEU A 5 17.63 22.16 -21.76
N HIS A 6 17.05 22.38 -22.94
CA HIS A 6 16.13 23.49 -23.18
C HIS A 6 14.78 23.24 -22.50
N VAL A 7 14.35 24.16 -21.64
CA VAL A 7 12.97 24.23 -21.12
C VAL A 7 12.13 25.09 -22.06
N HIS A 8 11.02 24.56 -22.55
CA HIS A 8 10.06 25.30 -23.38
C HIS A 8 9.00 25.97 -22.49
N THR A 9 8.87 27.29 -22.57
CA THR A 9 7.86 28.06 -21.84
C THR A 9 6.59 28.23 -22.67
N GLY A 10 5.47 27.65 -22.24
CA GLY A 10 4.14 27.91 -22.79
C GLY A 10 3.52 29.20 -22.23
N PRO A 11 2.78 30.01 -23.02
CA PRO A 11 2.28 31.31 -22.59
C PRO A 11 0.91 31.29 -21.87
N THR A 12 0.69 32.40 -21.18
CA THR A 12 -0.34 32.73 -20.19
C THR A 12 -1.79 32.82 -20.70
N ILE A 13 -2.73 32.60 -19.77
CA ILE A 13 -4.18 32.82 -19.82
C ILE A 13 -4.54 34.32 -20.00
N SER A 14 -5.72 34.66 -20.56
CA SER A 14 -6.73 35.67 -20.09
C SER A 14 -7.81 35.96 -21.18
N PRO A 15 -8.93 36.70 -20.96
CA PRO A 15 -10.26 36.08 -21.06
C PRO A 15 -11.24 36.81 -22.02
N SER A 16 -12.49 36.34 -22.13
CA SER A 16 -13.57 37.14 -22.71
C SER A 16 -14.94 36.89 -22.05
N ASN A 17 -15.57 37.99 -21.62
CA ASN A 17 -16.96 38.06 -21.15
C ASN A 17 -17.90 38.47 -22.30
N SER A 18 -19.11 37.92 -22.34
CA SER A 18 -20.39 38.55 -22.72
C SER A 18 -21.45 37.44 -22.82
N SER A 19 -22.60 37.38 -22.13
CA SER A 19 -23.60 38.34 -21.59
C SER A 19 -24.92 38.31 -22.39
N HIS A 20 -26.05 38.39 -21.66
CA HIS A 20 -27.44 38.59 -22.13
C HIS A 20 -28.16 37.37 -22.76
N SER A 21 -29.47 37.11 -22.49
CA SER A 21 -30.46 37.72 -21.58
C SER A 21 -31.74 36.86 -21.47
N ALA A 22 -32.51 36.99 -20.36
CA ALA A 22 -33.98 36.78 -20.23
C ALA A 22 -34.55 35.36 -20.54
N THR A 23 -35.66 34.82 -19.99
CA THR A 23 -36.71 35.15 -18.97
C THR A 23 -37.40 33.81 -18.59
N THR A 24 -38.29 33.62 -17.61
CA THR A 24 -39.11 34.47 -16.71
C THR A 24 -39.41 33.69 -15.39
N ASP A 25 -40.19 34.30 -14.48
CA ASP A 25 -41.20 33.78 -13.52
C ASP A 25 -41.46 32.25 -13.39
N ASP A 26 -41.88 31.69 -12.24
CA ASP A 26 -42.79 32.29 -11.25
C ASP A 26 -42.75 31.64 -9.83
N SER A 27 -43.23 32.40 -8.84
CA SER A 27 -43.96 31.99 -7.62
C SER A 27 -43.34 31.07 -6.53
N LEU A 28 -42.87 31.75 -5.47
CA LEU A 28 -43.35 31.63 -4.07
C LEU A 28 -43.58 30.24 -3.43
N SER A 29 -42.73 29.90 -2.45
CA SER A 29 -43.22 29.61 -1.08
C SER A 29 -42.12 29.80 -0.03
N SER A 30 -42.47 30.39 1.11
CA SER A 30 -41.55 30.78 2.18
C SER A 30 -41.58 29.79 3.35
N VAL A 31 -40.45 29.16 3.65
CA VAL A 31 -40.20 28.45 4.90
C VAL A 31 -38.88 28.94 5.50
N SER A 32 -38.94 29.53 6.69
CA SER A 32 -37.75 29.95 7.42
C SER A 32 -37.11 28.75 8.13
N THR A 33 -35.82 28.53 7.89
CA THR A 33 -34.98 27.61 8.66
C THR A 33 -33.88 28.37 9.40
N PRO A 34 -33.32 27.83 10.50
CA PRO A 34 -32.38 28.55 11.37
C PRO A 34 -31.01 28.77 10.70
N PRO A 35 -30.19 29.72 11.19
CA PRO A 35 -28.86 29.97 10.62
C PRO A 35 -27.95 28.75 10.79
N THR A 36 -27.59 28.13 9.67
CA THR A 36 -26.57 27.07 9.61
C THR A 36 -25.21 27.68 9.94
N SER A 37 -24.63 27.32 11.08
CA SER A 37 -23.22 27.59 11.35
C SER A 37 -22.35 26.90 10.30
N PRO A 38 -21.20 27.48 9.89
CA PRO A 38 -20.29 26.78 8.99
C PRO A 38 -19.82 25.49 9.66
N LEU A 39 -20.06 24.36 9.01
CA LEU A 39 -19.35 23.13 9.30
C LEU A 39 -17.90 23.37 8.90
N GLU A 40 -17.01 23.51 9.88
CA GLU A 40 -15.56 23.46 9.63
C GLU A 40 -15.26 22.12 8.96
N GLU A 41 -14.67 22.15 7.77
CA GLU A 41 -14.20 20.93 7.12
C GLU A 41 -13.16 20.27 8.02
N PRO A 42 -13.26 18.94 8.30
CA PRO A 42 -12.27 18.25 9.11
C PRO A 42 -10.94 18.23 8.35
N ASN A 43 -10.04 19.12 8.75
CA ASN A 43 -8.73 19.35 8.17
C ASN A 43 -7.95 18.01 8.06
N SER A 44 -7.95 17.42 6.86
CA SER A 44 -7.45 16.07 6.58
C SER A 44 -5.93 16.04 6.43
N ASN A 45 -5.22 16.59 7.42
CA ASN A 45 -3.77 16.63 7.47
C ASN A 45 -3.21 16.49 8.90
N VAL A 46 -3.91 15.75 9.76
CA VAL A 46 -3.29 15.24 11.01
C VAL A 46 -2.38 14.07 10.65
N THR A 47 -1.20 14.38 10.12
CA THR A 47 -0.09 13.43 10.02
C THR A 47 0.33 13.07 11.45
N LYS A 48 -0.32 12.06 12.03
CA LYS A 48 0.12 11.48 13.31
C LYS A 48 1.50 10.90 13.07
N SER A 49 2.53 11.62 13.50
CA SER A 49 3.84 11.03 13.68
C SER A 49 3.66 9.89 14.68
N TYR A 50 3.93 8.67 14.23
CA TYR A 50 4.07 7.52 15.11
C TYR A 50 5.52 7.53 15.61
N PRO A 51 5.82 8.07 16.81
CA PRO A 51 7.15 7.93 17.36
C PRO A 51 7.42 6.44 17.56
N ILE A 52 8.50 5.94 16.94
CA ILE A 52 9.03 4.61 17.21
C ILE A 52 9.42 4.59 18.69
N SER A 53 8.51 4.10 19.53
CA SER A 53 8.53 4.30 20.98
C SER A 53 9.43 3.31 21.71
N VAL A 54 10.09 2.42 20.95
CA VAL A 54 11.04 1.42 21.42
C VAL A 54 12.43 1.77 20.86
N PRO A 55 13.49 1.79 21.69
CA PRO A 55 14.86 1.95 21.19
C PRO A 55 15.16 0.88 20.13
N LEU A 56 15.47 1.31 18.90
CA LEU A 56 15.79 0.38 17.82
C LEU A 56 17.02 -0.46 18.19
N PRO A 57 16.98 -1.79 18.01
CA PRO A 57 18.13 -2.66 18.29
C PRO A 57 19.36 -2.24 17.51
N ALA A 58 20.53 -2.33 18.17
CA ALA A 58 21.79 -1.84 17.65
C ALA A 58 22.29 -2.69 16.47
N ALA A 59 22.50 -2.02 15.33
CA ALA A 59 22.93 -2.54 14.03
C ALA A 59 21.96 -3.54 13.37
N PRO A 60 21.72 -3.44 12.03
CA PRO A 60 20.99 -4.46 11.29
C PRO A 60 21.75 -5.79 11.31
N PRO A 61 21.04 -6.93 11.34
CA PRO A 61 21.70 -8.24 11.26
C PRO A 61 22.37 -8.39 9.89
N ARG A 62 23.61 -8.88 9.88
CA ARG A 62 24.32 -9.16 8.64
C ARG A 62 23.64 -10.32 7.90
N LEU A 63 23.24 -10.08 6.66
CA LEU A 63 22.74 -11.13 5.77
C LEU A 63 23.88 -11.98 5.21
N GLU A 64 23.61 -13.26 5.06
CA GLU A 64 24.38 -14.22 4.28
C GLU A 64 23.82 -14.25 2.85
N ALA A 65 24.65 -14.50 1.83
CA ALA A 65 24.24 -14.66 0.42
C ALA A 65 23.31 -13.56 -0.15
N SER A 66 23.49 -12.30 0.28
CA SER A 66 22.59 -11.20 -0.07
C SER A 66 22.74 -10.69 -1.50
N THR A 67 21.61 -10.45 -2.18
CA THR A 67 21.53 -9.86 -3.53
C THR A 67 20.55 -8.68 -3.56
N VAL A 68 20.91 -7.59 -4.23
CA VAL A 68 19.97 -6.47 -4.50
C VAL A 68 18.90 -6.96 -5.48
N ILE A 69 17.63 -6.82 -5.11
CA ILE A 69 16.50 -7.18 -5.98
C ILE A 69 15.75 -5.97 -6.53
N LEU A 70 15.82 -4.82 -5.86
CA LEU A 70 15.23 -3.56 -6.32
C LEU A 70 15.99 -2.36 -5.77
N ILE A 71 16.16 -1.32 -6.58
CA ILE A 71 16.61 0.01 -6.13
C ILE A 71 15.45 0.97 -6.39
N GLY A 72 14.73 1.34 -5.33
CA GLY A 72 13.65 2.32 -5.38
C GLY A 72 14.16 3.75 -5.15
N LYS A 73 13.26 4.72 -5.26
CA LYS A 73 13.55 6.15 -5.04
C LYS A 73 14.06 6.46 -3.61
N GLU A 74 13.57 5.71 -2.61
CA GLU A 74 13.80 6.01 -1.19
C GLU A 74 14.35 4.82 -0.39
N SER A 75 14.47 3.65 -1.03
CA SER A 75 14.95 2.43 -0.40
C SER A 75 15.58 1.45 -1.38
N THR A 76 16.62 0.75 -0.95
CA THR A 76 17.17 -0.41 -1.65
C THR A 76 16.66 -1.70 -1.01
N VAL A 77 16.13 -2.61 -1.81
CA VAL A 77 15.62 -3.91 -1.37
C VAL A 77 16.63 -5.01 -1.70
N TRP A 78 16.95 -5.82 -0.69
CA TRP A 78 17.80 -6.99 -0.78
C TRP A 78 17.00 -8.25 -0.42
N SER A 79 17.32 -9.36 -1.07
CA SER A 79 17.00 -10.71 -0.59
C SER A 79 18.27 -11.35 -0.05
N GLY A 80 18.17 -12.20 0.95
CA GLY A 80 19.31 -12.94 1.51
C GLY A 80 18.88 -13.91 2.62
N LEU A 81 19.87 -14.50 3.27
CA LEU A 81 19.68 -15.45 4.36
C LEU A 81 20.02 -14.82 5.71
N LEU A 82 19.17 -15.03 6.71
CA LEU A 82 19.43 -14.74 8.11
C LEU A 82 19.33 -16.05 8.91
N ARG A 83 20.47 -16.56 9.38
CA ARG A 83 20.56 -17.85 10.10
C ARG A 83 19.92 -18.99 9.29
N GLY A 84 20.25 -19.06 8.00
CA GLY A 84 19.72 -20.06 7.06
C GLY A 84 18.24 -19.90 6.66
N LYS A 85 17.57 -18.78 6.99
CA LYS A 85 16.20 -18.49 6.55
C LYS A 85 16.16 -17.32 5.58
N GLU A 86 15.39 -17.44 4.51
CA GLU A 86 15.21 -16.36 3.54
C GLU A 86 14.47 -15.16 4.15
N VAL A 87 15.01 -13.97 3.91
CA VAL A 87 14.49 -12.69 4.40
C VAL A 87 14.59 -11.62 3.31
N ILE A 88 13.68 -10.64 3.38
CA ILE A 88 13.76 -9.40 2.62
C ILE A 88 14.18 -8.27 3.56
N LEU A 89 15.12 -7.46 3.09
CA LEU A 89 15.70 -6.32 3.79
C LEU A 89 15.50 -5.06 2.93
N LYS A 90 14.71 -4.10 3.42
CA LYS A 90 14.46 -2.81 2.76
C LYS A 90 15.21 -1.72 3.54
N ALA A 91 16.28 -1.20 2.95
CA ALA A 91 17.18 -0.22 3.56
C ALA A 91 16.82 1.19 3.07
N TYR A 92 16.58 2.10 3.99
CA TYR A 92 16.17 3.49 3.76
C TYR A 92 17.28 4.43 4.20
N GLU A 93 17.44 5.54 3.47
CA GLU A 93 18.35 6.61 3.88
C GLU A 93 17.93 7.24 5.22
N LEU A 94 18.90 7.82 5.94
CA LEU A 94 18.65 8.55 7.18
C LEU A 94 17.99 9.95 6.99
N ASN A 95 17.58 10.29 5.76
CA ASN A 95 16.88 11.54 5.48
C ASN A 95 15.44 11.52 6.07
N LYS A 96 14.90 12.70 6.41
CA LYS A 96 13.61 12.80 7.12
C LYS A 96 12.45 12.11 6.38
N HIS A 97 12.41 12.20 5.04
CA HIS A 97 11.34 11.63 4.23
C HIS A 97 11.38 10.10 4.28
N ALA A 98 12.52 9.51 3.93
CA ALA A 98 12.70 8.06 3.93
C ALA A 98 12.48 7.44 5.32
N GLN A 99 12.82 8.15 6.40
CA GLN A 99 12.52 7.71 7.78
C GLN A 99 11.01 7.81 8.12
N GLN A 100 10.26 8.74 7.54
CA GLN A 100 8.79 8.80 7.66
C GLN A 100 8.12 7.67 6.86
N SER A 101 8.61 7.37 5.66
CA SER A 101 8.19 6.23 4.84
C SER A 101 8.41 4.91 5.60
N LEU A 102 9.63 4.70 6.13
CA LEU A 102 9.99 3.55 6.96
C LEU A 102 9.08 3.40 8.19
N ALA A 103 8.83 4.47 8.95
CA ALA A 103 7.97 4.41 10.14
C ALA A 103 6.52 4.05 9.81
N SER A 104 6.00 4.54 8.67
CA SER A 104 4.63 4.27 8.21
C SER A 104 4.47 2.82 7.74
N GLU A 105 5.44 2.32 6.96
CA GLU A 105 5.48 0.94 6.48
C GLU A 105 5.68 -0.05 7.64
N ALA A 106 6.58 0.24 8.59
CA ALA A 106 6.78 -0.56 9.79
C ALA A 106 5.51 -0.67 10.64
N ALA A 107 4.77 0.42 10.84
CA ALA A 107 3.50 0.41 11.58
C ALA A 107 2.41 -0.46 10.92
N CYS A 108 2.45 -0.63 9.59
CA CYS A 108 1.60 -1.59 8.89
C CYS A 108 2.02 -3.04 9.22
N TYR A 109 3.31 -3.36 9.12
CA TYR A 109 3.83 -4.69 9.44
C TYR A 109 3.64 -5.10 10.90
N GLU A 110 3.87 -4.20 11.86
CA GLU A 110 3.62 -4.44 13.30
C GLU A 110 2.17 -4.86 13.57
N ARG A 111 1.21 -4.30 12.83
CA ARG A 111 -0.21 -4.59 12.98
C ARG A 111 -0.67 -5.83 12.23
N LEU A 112 -0.19 -6.02 11.00
CA LEU A 112 -0.71 -7.04 10.08
C LEU A 112 0.03 -8.37 10.19
N SER A 113 1.32 -8.37 10.56
CA SER A 113 2.11 -9.59 10.69
C SER A 113 1.61 -10.56 11.76
N PRO A 114 1.13 -10.13 12.95
CA PRO A 114 0.55 -11.05 13.94
C PRO A 114 -0.74 -11.73 13.45
N LEU A 115 -1.41 -11.16 12.46
CA LEU A 115 -2.64 -11.69 11.85
C LEU A 115 -2.36 -12.62 10.65
N GLY A 116 -1.09 -12.80 10.26
CA GLY A 116 -0.69 -13.62 9.11
C GLY A 116 -0.96 -13.01 7.73
N LEU A 117 -1.43 -11.75 7.67
CA LEU A 117 -1.84 -11.08 6.42
C LEU A 117 -0.65 -10.62 5.57
N THR A 118 0.53 -10.51 6.17
CA THR A 118 1.81 -10.15 5.54
C THR A 118 2.87 -11.21 5.83
N PRO A 119 4.01 -11.21 5.12
CA PRO A 119 5.20 -11.90 5.61
C PRO A 119 5.56 -11.44 7.03
N ARG A 120 6.22 -12.33 7.78
CA ARG A 120 6.47 -12.13 9.19
C ARG A 120 7.45 -10.97 9.41
N PHE A 121 7.02 -9.98 10.19
CA PHE A 121 7.85 -8.85 10.59
C PHE A 121 8.95 -9.30 11.55
N LEU A 122 10.19 -8.93 11.25
CA LEU A 122 11.36 -9.27 12.08
C LEU A 122 11.89 -8.05 12.86
N GLY A 123 11.53 -6.84 12.42
CA GLY A 123 11.79 -5.59 13.13
C GLY A 123 12.29 -4.48 12.21
N VAL A 124 12.44 -3.28 12.80
CA VAL A 124 13.27 -2.21 12.25
C VAL A 124 14.60 -2.19 12.99
N TYR A 125 15.68 -1.91 12.26
CA TYR A 125 17.04 -1.80 12.78
C TYR A 125 17.66 -0.48 12.33
N ARG A 126 18.54 0.11 13.14
CA ARG A 126 19.27 1.34 12.78
C ARG A 126 20.72 1.03 12.48
N GLY A 127 21.16 1.35 11.26
CA GLY A 127 22.56 1.32 10.85
C GLY A 127 23.26 2.66 11.10
N GLN A 128 24.49 2.79 10.61
CA GLN A 128 25.26 4.03 10.68
C GLN A 128 24.89 5.02 9.56
N VAL A 129 24.47 4.50 8.39
CA VAL A 129 24.19 5.27 7.17
C VAL A 129 22.74 5.10 6.67
N ASP A 130 22.03 4.11 7.21
CA ASP A 130 20.70 3.68 6.81
C ASP A 130 19.84 3.28 8.03
N SER A 131 18.56 3.05 7.80
CA SER A 131 17.71 2.25 8.70
C SER A 131 16.92 1.25 7.89
N VAL A 132 16.67 0.09 8.49
CA VAL A 132 16.38 -1.14 7.78
C VAL A 132 15.09 -1.74 8.31
N LEU A 133 14.13 -1.99 7.42
CA LEU A 133 12.98 -2.85 7.67
C LEU A 133 13.32 -4.28 7.25
N LEU A 134 13.07 -5.24 8.14
CA LEU A 134 13.39 -6.65 7.92
C LEU A 134 12.15 -7.53 8.07
N VAL A 135 11.89 -8.37 7.07
CA VAL A 135 10.75 -9.30 7.02
C VAL A 135 11.18 -10.68 6.51
N GLU A 136 10.41 -11.70 6.84
CA GLU A 136 10.52 -13.04 6.23
C GLU A 136 10.27 -12.98 4.72
N HIS A 137 10.96 -13.82 3.93
CA HIS A 137 10.70 -13.90 2.49
C HIS A 137 9.29 -14.47 2.24
N GLY A 138 8.39 -13.65 1.69
CA GLY A 138 6.98 -14.00 1.56
C GLY A 138 6.66 -15.07 0.52
N GLY A 139 7.56 -15.25 -0.45
CA GLY A 139 7.34 -16.07 -1.65
C GLY A 139 7.70 -15.30 -2.92
N LYS A 140 7.26 -15.79 -4.08
CA LYS A 140 7.44 -15.10 -5.37
C LYS A 140 6.33 -14.05 -5.55
N SER A 141 6.66 -12.83 -5.96
CA SER A 141 5.66 -11.85 -6.41
C SER A 141 4.93 -12.32 -7.67
N LEU A 142 3.65 -11.99 -7.80
CA LEU A 142 2.91 -12.21 -9.04
C LEU A 142 3.38 -11.21 -10.11
N THR A 143 3.47 -11.64 -11.37
CA THR A 143 3.73 -10.73 -12.50
C THR A 143 2.42 -10.18 -13.09
N ASN A 144 1.32 -10.87 -12.88
CA ASN A 144 -0.01 -10.54 -13.39
C ASN A 144 -1.11 -11.16 -12.50
N TRP A 145 -2.37 -10.76 -12.69
CA TRP A 145 -3.49 -11.22 -11.88
C TRP A 145 -3.95 -12.66 -12.17
N SER A 146 -3.70 -13.20 -13.36
CA SER A 146 -4.01 -14.60 -13.71
C SER A 146 -3.13 -15.61 -12.94
N GLU A 147 -1.94 -15.23 -12.45
CA GLU A 147 -1.18 -16.07 -11.51
C GLU A 147 -1.92 -16.34 -10.17
N LEU A 148 -3.04 -15.64 -9.88
CA LEU A 148 -3.92 -16.04 -8.78
C LEU A 148 -4.64 -17.37 -9.06
N ASP A 149 -4.93 -17.67 -10.32
CA ASP A 149 -5.72 -18.83 -10.74
C ASP A 149 -4.84 -20.09 -10.96
N ASP A 150 -3.51 -19.96 -10.91
CA ASP A 150 -2.57 -21.08 -11.07
C ASP A 150 -2.70 -22.08 -9.89
N ASP A 151 -3.46 -23.15 -10.08
CA ASP A 151 -3.73 -24.20 -9.09
C ASP A 151 -2.55 -25.16 -8.82
N GLU A 152 -1.61 -25.29 -9.76
CA GLU A 152 -0.75 -26.49 -9.90
C GLU A 152 0.21 -26.83 -8.73
N LYS A 153 0.43 -25.94 -7.75
CA LYS A 153 1.59 -26.08 -6.82
C LYS A 153 1.32 -26.06 -5.31
N TYR A 154 0.08 -25.90 -4.84
CA TYR A 154 -0.21 -25.85 -3.39
C TYR A 154 -1.31 -26.80 -2.89
N LEU A 155 -1.34 -28.02 -3.42
CA LEU A 155 -2.00 -29.15 -2.79
C LEU A 155 -1.10 -29.79 -1.71
N SER A 156 -1.17 -29.28 -0.47
CA SER A 156 -0.66 -29.98 0.71
C SER A 156 -1.55 -29.81 1.95
N LEU A 157 -2.48 -30.76 2.09
CA LEU A 157 -3.11 -31.25 3.32
C LEU A 157 -3.62 -30.21 4.35
N SER A 158 -4.76 -29.59 4.06
CA SER A 158 -6.03 -29.98 4.73
C SER A 158 -7.24 -29.33 4.06
N LEU A 159 -8.28 -30.14 3.82
CA LEU A 159 -9.53 -29.75 3.16
C LEU A 159 -9.43 -29.41 1.66
N MET A 160 -8.98 -30.40 0.89
CA MET A 160 -9.09 -30.43 -0.57
C MET A 160 -10.57 -30.56 -0.99
N ILE A 161 -11.21 -29.44 -1.29
CA ILE A 161 -12.40 -29.36 -2.15
C ILE A 161 -11.90 -28.80 -3.49
N TYR A 162 -12.47 -29.26 -4.61
CA TYR A 162 -12.26 -28.60 -5.92
C TYR A 162 -12.77 -27.16 -5.83
N VAL A 163 -11.87 -26.17 -5.81
CA VAL A 163 -12.23 -24.75 -5.79
C VAL A 163 -11.66 -24.06 -7.02
N SER A 164 -12.56 -23.68 -7.92
CA SER A 164 -12.29 -22.96 -9.16
C SER A 164 -11.64 -21.59 -8.93
N ASP A 165 -11.02 -21.04 -9.97
CA ASP A 165 -10.36 -19.73 -10.11
C ASP A 165 -10.98 -18.61 -9.23
N LYS A 166 -12.32 -18.54 -9.22
CA LYS A 166 -13.11 -17.59 -8.41
C LYS A 166 -12.74 -17.61 -6.92
N PHE A 167 -12.35 -18.75 -6.38
CA PHE A 167 -12.00 -18.91 -4.97
C PHE A 167 -10.66 -18.29 -4.63
N HIS A 168 -9.63 -18.42 -5.46
CA HIS A 168 -8.34 -17.78 -5.20
C HIS A 168 -8.44 -16.25 -5.25
N ARG A 169 -9.21 -15.72 -6.22
CA ARG A 169 -9.52 -14.28 -6.28
C ARG A 169 -10.39 -13.82 -5.11
N GLN A 170 -11.41 -14.60 -4.73
CA GLN A 170 -12.25 -14.29 -3.56
C GLN A 170 -11.48 -14.36 -2.25
N ALA A 171 -10.54 -15.30 -2.11
CA ALA A 171 -9.65 -15.42 -0.96
C ALA A 171 -8.71 -14.20 -0.88
N PHE A 172 -8.12 -13.77 -2.01
CA PHE A 172 -7.31 -12.56 -2.06
C PHE A 172 -8.12 -11.29 -1.72
N TYR A 173 -9.33 -11.13 -2.28
CA TYR A 173 -10.24 -10.05 -1.91
C TYR A 173 -10.60 -10.08 -0.42
N THR A 174 -10.80 -11.26 0.15
CA THR A 174 -11.08 -11.46 1.58
C THR A 174 -9.86 -11.11 2.46
N LEU A 175 -8.64 -11.40 1.99
CA LEU A 175 -7.39 -10.98 2.64
C LEU A 175 -7.25 -9.45 2.65
N VAL A 176 -7.54 -8.77 1.54
CA VAL A 176 -7.52 -7.30 1.49
C VAL A 176 -8.58 -6.70 2.42
N ARG A 177 -9.78 -7.28 2.47
CA ARG A 177 -10.79 -6.90 3.48
C ARG A 177 -10.33 -7.13 4.91
N ALA A 178 -9.54 -8.17 5.19
CA ALA A 178 -8.98 -8.40 6.52
C ALA A 178 -7.92 -7.33 6.90
N VAL A 179 -7.09 -6.89 5.93
CA VAL A 179 -6.17 -5.74 6.11
C VAL A 179 -6.95 -4.46 6.42
N HIS A 180 -8.08 -4.23 5.74
CA HIS A 180 -8.97 -3.09 5.98
C HIS A 180 -9.66 -3.15 7.33
N ASN A 181 -10.09 -4.34 7.77
CA ASN A 181 -10.67 -4.55 9.10
C ASN A 181 -9.62 -4.36 10.22
N ALA A 182 -8.33 -4.54 9.94
CA ALA A 182 -7.23 -4.15 10.82
C ALA A 182 -6.93 -2.62 10.78
N GLY A 183 -7.72 -1.85 10.05
CA GLY A 183 -7.59 -0.40 9.94
C GLY A 183 -6.37 0.05 9.14
N VAL A 184 -5.99 -0.71 8.11
CA VAL A 184 -4.95 -0.35 7.13
C VAL A 184 -5.56 -0.32 5.73
N CYS A 185 -5.29 0.73 4.96
CA CYS A 185 -5.55 0.79 3.52
C CYS A 185 -4.20 0.71 2.80
N HIS A 186 -4.06 -0.12 1.76
CA HIS A 186 -2.75 -0.39 1.14
C HIS A 186 -2.34 0.70 0.14
N ASN A 187 -3.32 1.22 -0.59
CA ASN A 187 -3.27 2.23 -1.66
C ASN A 187 -2.52 1.83 -2.95
N ASP A 188 -1.73 0.75 -2.96
CA ASP A 188 -0.97 0.28 -4.12
C ASP A 188 -1.09 -1.24 -4.33
N ILE A 189 -2.34 -1.73 -4.47
CA ILE A 189 -2.58 -3.15 -4.76
C ILE A 189 -2.32 -3.44 -6.25
N THR A 190 -1.12 -3.95 -6.52
CA THR A 190 -0.61 -4.39 -7.83
C THR A 190 -0.12 -5.85 -7.74
N PRO A 191 0.00 -6.60 -8.85
CA PRO A 191 0.49 -7.98 -8.81
C PRO A 191 1.86 -8.13 -8.14
N SER A 192 2.78 -7.18 -8.37
CA SER A 192 4.12 -7.19 -7.79
C SER A 192 4.13 -7.11 -6.26
N ASN A 193 3.11 -6.46 -5.68
CA ASN A 193 2.95 -6.27 -4.24
C ASN A 193 2.17 -7.44 -3.58
N VAL A 194 1.88 -8.48 -4.36
CA VAL A 194 1.25 -9.72 -3.91
C VAL A 194 2.25 -10.85 -4.05
N VAL A 195 2.59 -11.52 -2.94
CA VAL A 195 3.51 -12.67 -2.93
C VAL A 195 2.78 -13.97 -2.67
N ARG A 196 3.19 -15.03 -3.36
CA ARG A 196 2.70 -16.40 -3.18
C ARG A 196 3.83 -17.28 -2.66
N GLY A 197 3.63 -17.89 -1.50
CA GLY A 197 4.60 -18.78 -0.85
C GLY A 197 3.95 -19.89 -0.03
N PRO A 198 4.72 -20.63 0.80
CA PRO A 198 4.23 -21.81 1.51
C PRO A 198 3.06 -21.59 2.48
N GLN A 199 2.80 -20.34 2.84
CA GLN A 199 1.73 -19.93 3.77
C GLN A 199 0.56 -19.27 3.00
N GLY A 200 0.49 -19.42 1.68
CA GLY A 200 -0.52 -18.84 0.81
C GLY A 200 -0.11 -17.49 0.20
N VAL A 201 -1.12 -16.73 -0.23
CA VAL A 201 -0.99 -15.38 -0.80
C VAL A 201 -0.93 -14.36 0.33
N ARG A 202 -0.01 -13.38 0.25
CA ARG A 202 0.17 -12.29 1.23
C ARG A 202 0.52 -10.97 0.55
N LEU A 203 0.27 -9.85 1.24
CA LEU A 203 0.61 -8.51 0.78
C LEU A 203 2.01 -8.08 1.27
N ILE A 204 2.71 -7.30 0.45
CA ILE A 204 4.00 -6.66 0.73
C ILE A 204 4.01 -5.22 0.22
N ASP A 205 5.05 -4.47 0.59
CA ASP A 205 5.30 -3.08 0.20
C ASP A 205 4.19 -2.09 0.64
N PHE A 206 4.21 -1.75 1.93
CA PHE A 206 3.25 -0.81 2.52
C PHE A 206 3.72 0.65 2.45
N GLY A 207 4.51 1.01 1.44
CA GLY A 207 5.10 2.36 1.30
C GLY A 207 4.06 3.47 1.13
N GLU A 208 2.99 3.21 0.35
CA GLU A 208 1.87 4.15 0.12
C GLU A 208 0.70 3.96 1.12
N SER A 209 0.84 3.04 2.08
CA SER A 209 -0.25 2.59 2.93
C SER A 209 -0.60 3.56 4.05
N HIS A 210 -1.87 3.53 4.49
CA HIS A 210 -2.38 4.38 5.55
C HIS A 210 -2.89 3.58 6.74
N VAL A 211 -2.32 3.87 7.92
CA VAL A 211 -2.70 3.30 9.22
C VAL A 211 -3.71 4.20 9.93
N GLY A 212 -4.87 3.64 10.30
CA GLY A 212 -6.01 4.38 10.84
C GLY A 212 -7.21 4.45 9.90
N HIS A 213 -7.19 3.67 8.82
CA HIS A 213 -8.32 3.55 7.89
C HIS A 213 -9.58 3.03 8.60
N SER A 214 -10.74 3.64 8.31
CA SER A 214 -12.05 3.09 8.66
C SER A 214 -12.71 2.61 7.37
N CYS A 215 -13.05 1.32 7.29
CA CYS A 215 -13.62 0.72 6.09
C CYS A 215 -15.04 0.19 6.35
N GLU A 216 -16.03 0.77 5.69
CA GLU A 216 -17.40 0.26 5.63
C GLU A 216 -17.57 -0.82 4.53
N GLY A 217 -16.47 -1.44 4.09
CA GLY A 217 -16.44 -2.43 3.01
C GLY A 217 -16.60 -1.88 1.59
N THR A 218 -16.72 -0.55 1.42
CA THR A 218 -16.99 0.09 0.12
C THR A 218 -15.99 1.20 -0.25
N CYS A 219 -14.79 1.21 0.30
CA CYS A 219 -13.77 2.21 -0.06
C CYS A 219 -13.27 2.06 -1.52
N SER A 220 -12.56 3.08 -2.02
CA SER A 220 -12.07 3.14 -3.41
C SER A 220 -11.13 1.98 -3.78
N GLU A 221 -10.25 1.57 -2.87
CA GLU A 221 -9.35 0.43 -3.05
C GLU A 221 -10.12 -0.89 -3.27
N LEU A 222 -11.10 -1.21 -2.41
CA LEU A 222 -11.90 -2.43 -2.57
C LEU A 222 -12.73 -2.42 -3.86
N ARG A 223 -13.29 -1.26 -4.26
CA ARG A 223 -14.04 -1.16 -5.54
C ARG A 223 -13.13 -1.36 -6.75
N ARG A 224 -11.94 -0.74 -6.76
CA ARG A 224 -10.95 -0.94 -7.83
C ARG A 224 -10.51 -2.40 -7.89
N LEU A 225 -10.21 -3.01 -6.74
CA LEU A 225 -9.80 -4.40 -6.67
C LEU A 225 -10.89 -5.35 -7.17
N GLU A 226 -12.14 -5.16 -6.74
CA GLU A 226 -13.29 -5.95 -7.20
C GLU A 226 -13.48 -5.84 -8.72
N GLN A 227 -13.31 -4.65 -9.30
CA GLN A 227 -13.34 -4.45 -10.75
C GLN A 227 -12.21 -5.23 -11.43
N VAL A 228 -10.97 -5.06 -10.99
CA VAL A 228 -9.79 -5.74 -11.55
C VAL A 228 -9.95 -7.27 -11.52
N LEU A 229 -10.31 -7.84 -10.38
CA LEU A 229 -10.48 -9.29 -10.21
C LEU A 229 -11.68 -9.86 -11.00
N ARG A 230 -12.64 -9.02 -11.42
CA ARG A 230 -13.72 -9.39 -12.36
C ARG A 230 -13.34 -9.27 -13.83
N THR A 231 -12.51 -8.30 -14.19
CA THR A 231 -12.16 -8.03 -15.59
C THR A 231 -11.11 -8.97 -16.19
N VAL A 232 -10.33 -9.66 -15.35
CA VAL A 232 -9.34 -10.65 -15.79
C VAL A 232 -10.07 -11.96 -16.17
N ASN A 233 -10.81 -11.96 -17.27
CA ASN A 233 -11.32 -13.20 -17.87
C ASN A 233 -10.46 -13.52 -19.09
N VAL A 234 -9.67 -14.60 -18.96
CA VAL A 234 -9.01 -15.41 -20.01
C VAL A 234 -8.54 -14.64 -21.26
#